data_AF-A0A1T4L3U9-F1
#
_entry.id   AF-A0A1T4L3U9-F1
#
_cell.length_a   1.000
_cell.length_b   1.000
_cell.length_c   1.000
_cell.angle_alpha   90.00
_cell.angle_beta   90.00
_cell.angle_gamma   90.00
#
_symmetry.space_group_name_H-M   'P 1'
#
loop_
_entity.id
_entity.type
_entity.pdbx_description
1 polymer ?
#
loop_
_entity_poly.entity_id
_entity_poly.type
_entity_poly.pdbx_seq_one_letter_code
_entity_poly.pdbx_strand_id
1 'polypeptide(L)'
;MKINFKSIITPVHFEEDVEVLDVDAIQEIQFDAPLTKRWNEEEQALELVFKEPKYNDTNRIDIYENEAWVYTKETTVQIKKEDFGIANVSFLNPQSKQIVEINMRTFCKAMVKEENSYKFNYFICSETDDKPISYLELNLKISE
;
A
#
# COMPACT_ATOMS: atom_id res chain seq x y z
N MET A 1 16.12 0.67 15.91
CA MET A 1 15.06 1.21 15.05
C MET A 1 14.05 0.12 14.69
N LYS A 2 12.76 0.45 14.78
CA LYS A 2 11.63 -0.43 14.43
C LYS A 2 10.59 0.35 13.65
N ILE A 3 9.83 -0.35 12.82
CA ILE A 3 8.61 0.15 12.18
C ILE A 3 7.40 -0.49 12.87
N ASN A 4 6.43 0.35 13.25
CA ASN A 4 5.08 -0.06 13.57
C ASN A 4 4.25 0.13 12.31
N PHE A 5 3.91 -0.99 11.67
CA PHE A 5 3.16 -1.04 10.42
C PHE A 5 1.69 -1.34 10.75
N LYS A 6 0.78 -0.54 10.20
CA LYS A 6 -0.66 -0.83 10.22
C LYS A 6 -1.26 -0.52 8.85
N SER A 7 -1.92 -1.50 8.25
CA SER A 7 -2.73 -1.34 7.04
C SER A 7 -4.17 -1.76 7.34
N ILE A 8 -5.13 -0.91 6.96
CA ILE A 8 -6.57 -1.20 7.02
C ILE A 8 -7.08 -1.25 5.58
N ILE A 9 -7.77 -2.32 5.22
CA ILE A 9 -8.40 -2.51 3.91
C ILE A 9 -9.90 -2.60 4.14
N THR A 10 -10.65 -1.70 3.55
CA THR A 10 -12.11 -1.63 3.65
C THR A 10 -12.72 -1.75 2.26
N PRO A 11 -13.49 -2.80 1.96
CA PRO A 11 -14.19 -2.89 0.68
C PRO A 11 -15.16 -1.72 0.48
N VAL A 12 -15.36 -1.34 -0.78
CA VAL A 12 -16.29 -0.29 -1.17
C VAL A 12 -17.42 -0.91 -1.98
N HIS A 13 -18.64 -0.54 -1.64
CA HIS A 13 -19.82 -0.81 -2.46
C HIS A 13 -20.54 0.50 -2.76
N PHE A 14 -21.51 0.43 -3.67
CA PHE A 14 -22.27 1.60 -4.10
C PHE A 14 -23.75 1.39 -3.83
N GLU A 15 -24.35 2.35 -3.12
CA GLU A 15 -25.79 2.50 -2.99
C GLU A 15 -26.20 3.75 -3.79
N GLU A 16 -26.94 3.58 -4.89
CA GLU A 16 -27.40 4.71 -5.72
C GLU A 16 -26.27 5.70 -6.12
N ASP A 17 -25.12 5.16 -6.58
CA ASP A 17 -23.89 5.90 -6.93
C ASP A 17 -23.21 6.66 -5.76
N VAL A 18 -23.60 6.40 -4.53
CA VAL A 18 -22.90 6.85 -3.32
C VAL A 18 -21.87 5.81 -2.89
N GLU A 19 -20.61 6.23 -2.70
CA GLU A 19 -19.55 5.40 -2.13
C GLU A 19 -19.86 5.05 -0.67
N VAL A 20 -20.05 3.77 -0.37
CA VAL A 20 -20.28 3.26 0.98
C VAL A 20 -19.14 2.31 1.36
N LEU A 21 -18.49 2.59 2.48
CA LEU A 21 -17.46 1.72 3.05
C LEU A 21 -18.12 0.56 3.79
N ASP A 22 -17.80 -0.67 3.39
CA ASP A 22 -18.26 -1.87 4.10
C ASP A 22 -17.41 -2.09 5.37
N VAL A 23 -17.87 -1.48 6.46
CA VAL A 23 -17.16 -1.53 7.74
C VAL A 23 -17.17 -2.91 8.40
N ASP A 24 -18.07 -3.81 8.00
CA ASP A 24 -18.17 -5.16 8.55
C ASP A 24 -17.19 -6.13 7.86
N ALA A 25 -16.67 -5.78 6.68
CA ALA A 25 -15.71 -6.56 5.89
C ALA A 25 -14.25 -6.06 6.01
N ILE A 26 -13.92 -5.27 7.03
CA ILE A 26 -12.59 -4.70 7.22
C ILE A 26 -11.53 -5.79 7.46
N GLN A 27 -10.42 -5.70 6.73
CA GLN A 27 -9.21 -6.45 7.02
C GLN A 27 -8.15 -5.52 7.61
N GLU A 28 -7.62 -5.89 8.78
CA GLU A 28 -6.51 -5.18 9.42
C GLU A 28 -5.25 -6.04 9.45
N ILE A 29 -4.13 -5.45 9.04
CA ILE A 29 -2.79 -6.02 9.13
C ILE A 29 -1.95 -5.09 9.99
N GLN A 30 -1.49 -5.57 11.16
CA GLN A 30 -0.66 -4.78 12.06
C GLN A 30 0.50 -5.61 12.63
N PHE A 31 1.70 -5.05 12.61
CA PHE A 31 2.88 -5.67 13.21
C PHE A 31 3.99 -4.65 13.48
N ASP A 32 4.91 -5.05 14.36
CA ASP A 32 6.19 -4.38 14.54
C ASP A 32 7.30 -5.18 13.88
N ALA A 33 8.25 -4.51 13.24
CA ALA A 33 9.40 -5.15 12.61
C ALA A 33 10.69 -4.34 12.80
N PRO A 34 11.87 -5.00 12.83
CA PRO A 34 13.14 -4.31 12.64
C PRO A 34 13.13 -3.55 11.31
N LEU A 35 13.65 -2.32 11.32
CA LEU A 35 13.65 -1.42 10.18
C LEU A 35 15.08 -0.98 9.83
N THR A 36 15.39 -1.01 8.54
CA THR A 36 16.50 -0.28 7.94
C THR A 36 15.95 0.95 7.22
N LYS A 37 16.30 2.14 7.70
CA LYS A 37 15.95 3.44 7.10
C LYS A 37 17.19 4.01 6.42
N ARG A 38 17.12 4.35 5.12
CA ARG A 38 18.24 4.95 4.38
C ARG A 38 17.77 5.91 3.30
N TRP A 39 18.54 6.96 3.06
CA TRP A 39 18.35 7.84 1.91
C TRP A 39 19.05 7.25 0.69
N ASN A 40 18.33 7.12 -0.43
CA ASN A 40 18.88 6.73 -1.71
C ASN A 40 19.10 7.99 -2.56
N GLU A 41 20.36 8.35 -2.76
CA GLU A 41 20.76 9.55 -3.52
C GLU A 41 20.48 9.44 -5.02
N GLU A 42 20.50 8.24 -5.60
CA GLU A 42 20.26 8.05 -7.04
C GLU A 42 18.78 8.26 -7.37
N GLU A 43 17.91 7.65 -6.56
CA GLU A 43 16.46 7.73 -6.70
C GLU A 43 15.84 8.98 -6.05
N GLN A 44 16.63 9.73 -5.25
CA GLN A 44 16.14 10.86 -4.44
C GLN A 44 14.94 10.45 -3.55
N ALA A 45 15.06 9.29 -2.90
CA ALA A 45 13.98 8.66 -2.14
C ALA A 45 14.45 8.20 -0.76
N LEU A 46 13.55 8.28 0.23
CA LEU A 46 13.73 7.63 1.52
C LEU A 46 13.24 6.18 1.44
N GLU A 47 14.16 5.23 1.61
CA GLU A 47 13.84 3.81 1.62
C GLU A 47 13.63 3.27 3.03
N LEU A 48 12.52 2.57 3.24
CA LEU A 48 12.17 1.84 4.46
C LEU A 48 12.13 0.35 4.14
N VAL A 49 13.16 -0.40 4.59
CA VAL A 49 13.26 -1.84 4.35
C VAL A 49 13.05 -2.60 5.66
N PHE A 50 12.10 -3.52 5.68
CA PHE A 50 11.75 -4.31 6.85
C PHE A 50 11.29 -5.71 6.46
N LYS A 51 11.25 -6.64 7.42
CA LYS A 51 10.73 -7.99 7.19
C LYS A 51 9.38 -8.16 7.86
N GLU A 52 8.39 -8.66 7.13
CA GLU A 52 7.12 -9.01 7.75
C GLU A 52 7.31 -10.19 8.71
N PRO A 53 6.94 -10.08 10.00
CA PRO A 53 7.22 -11.13 10.97
C PRO A 53 6.54 -12.47 10.67
N LYS A 54 5.37 -12.45 10.02
CA LYS A 54 4.57 -13.65 9.77
C LYS A 54 5.14 -14.52 8.65
N TYR A 55 5.53 -13.91 7.53
CA TYR A 55 6.02 -14.63 6.35
C TYR A 55 7.54 -14.54 6.17
N ASN A 56 8.23 -13.72 6.97
CA ASN A 56 9.66 -13.43 6.86
C ASN A 56 10.09 -12.91 5.47
N ASP A 57 9.13 -12.36 4.74
CA ASP A 57 9.35 -11.73 3.44
C ASP A 57 9.85 -10.30 3.63
N THR A 58 10.79 -9.88 2.78
CA THR A 58 11.34 -8.52 2.80
C THR A 58 10.37 -7.60 2.07
N ASN A 59 9.91 -6.56 2.77
CA ASN A 59 9.13 -5.47 2.22
C ASN A 59 9.99 -4.21 2.14
N ARG A 60 9.70 -3.37 1.15
CA ARG A 60 10.35 -2.07 0.95
C ARG A 60 9.29 -1.01 0.70
N ILE A 61 9.44 0.16 1.30
CA ILE A 61 8.64 1.33 0.97
C ILE A 61 9.58 2.46 0.60
N ASP A 62 9.44 2.98 -0.61
CA ASP A 62 10.23 4.12 -1.10
C ASP A 62 9.34 5.36 -1.05
N ILE A 63 9.80 6.40 -0.34
CA ILE A 63 9.03 7.62 -0.08
C ILE A 63 9.72 8.78 -0.79
N TYR A 64 9.03 9.33 -1.79
CA TYR A 64 9.44 10.50 -2.57
C TYR A 64 8.79 11.76 -2.02
N GLU A 65 8.89 12.90 -2.69
CA GLU A 65 8.16 14.11 -2.28
C GLU A 65 6.64 13.94 -2.50
N ASN A 66 6.23 13.58 -3.71
CA ASN A 66 4.82 13.55 -4.14
C ASN A 66 4.27 12.15 -4.39
N GLU A 67 5.04 11.11 -4.13
CA GLU A 67 4.58 9.73 -4.24
C GLU A 67 5.21 8.83 -3.18
N ALA A 68 4.69 7.62 -3.10
CA ALA A 68 5.30 6.51 -2.39
C ALA A 68 5.10 5.22 -3.17
N TRP A 69 6.09 4.33 -3.09
CA TRP A 69 6.02 2.99 -3.65
C TRP A 69 6.10 1.96 -2.54
N VAL A 70 5.18 1.01 -2.52
CA VAL A 70 5.13 -0.10 -1.58
C VAL A 70 5.44 -1.38 -2.37
N TYR A 71 6.51 -2.06 -1.99
CA TYR A 71 6.96 -3.31 -2.57
C TYR A 71 6.85 -4.41 -1.53
N THR A 72 6.08 -5.43 -1.87
CA THR A 72 6.04 -6.71 -1.18
C THR A 72 6.40 -7.80 -2.18
N LYS A 73 6.48 -9.05 -1.73
CA LYS A 73 6.78 -10.20 -2.60
C LYS A 73 5.83 -10.35 -3.78
N GLU A 74 4.55 -10.07 -3.58
CA GLU A 74 3.47 -10.35 -4.54
C GLU A 74 2.75 -9.08 -5.00
N THR A 75 3.11 -7.91 -4.46
CA THR A 75 2.37 -6.68 -4.72
C THR A 75 3.31 -5.50 -4.82
N THR A 76 3.11 -4.68 -5.85
CA THR A 76 3.71 -3.36 -5.98
C THR A 76 2.60 -2.33 -6.07
N VAL A 77 2.65 -1.30 -5.22
CA VAL A 77 1.67 -0.20 -5.21
C VAL A 77 2.41 1.12 -5.30
N GLN A 78 2.11 1.91 -6.33
CA GLN A 78 2.45 3.32 -6.39
C GLN A 78 1.27 4.13 -5.89
N ILE A 79 1.54 5.09 -5.01
CA ILE A 79 0.54 6.03 -4.48
C ILE A 79 1.04 7.42 -4.84
N LYS A 80 0.40 8.07 -5.80
CA LYS A 80 0.72 9.44 -6.20
C LYS A 80 -0.22 10.43 -5.52
N LYS A 81 0.32 11.54 -5.04
CA LYS A 81 -0.46 12.64 -4.47
C LYS A 81 -1.35 13.32 -5.52
N GLU A 82 -0.85 13.38 -6.74
CA GLU A 82 -1.53 13.91 -7.92
C GLU A 82 -1.61 12.78 -8.97
N ASP A 83 -2.74 12.69 -9.67
CA ASP A 83 -3.06 11.64 -10.65
C ASP A 83 -3.20 10.21 -10.10
N PHE A 84 -3.48 9.28 -11.01
CA PHE A 84 -3.54 7.86 -10.71
C PHE A 84 -2.14 7.28 -10.55
N GLY A 85 -1.95 6.48 -9.51
CA GLY A 85 -0.87 5.52 -9.41
C GLY A 85 -1.25 4.16 -10.00
N ILE A 86 -0.30 3.24 -9.97
CA ILE A 86 -0.49 1.84 -10.40
C ILE A 86 -0.46 0.90 -9.20
N ALA A 87 -1.21 -0.20 -9.26
CA ALA A 87 -1.10 -1.30 -8.33
C ALA A 87 -1.09 -2.61 -9.11
N ASN A 88 -0.04 -3.41 -8.91
CA ASN A 88 0.13 -4.71 -9.56
C ASN A 88 0.15 -5.77 -8.47
N VAL A 89 -0.69 -6.79 -8.62
CA VAL A 89 -0.76 -7.95 -7.72
C VAL A 89 -0.50 -9.21 -8.54
N SER A 90 0.50 -9.98 -8.15
CA SER A 90 0.89 -11.23 -8.80
C SER A 90 0.60 -12.40 -7.85
N PHE A 91 -0.17 -13.39 -8.30
CA PHE A 91 -0.47 -14.59 -7.50
C PHE A 91 -0.42 -15.86 -8.34
N LEU A 92 -0.17 -16.98 -7.66
CA LEU A 92 -0.16 -18.30 -8.29
C LEU A 92 -1.59 -18.84 -8.44
N ASN A 93 -2.05 -19.04 -9.67
CA ASN A 93 -3.33 -19.72 -9.91
C ASN A 93 -3.22 -21.18 -9.42
N PRO A 94 -4.08 -21.61 -8.47
CA PRO A 94 -3.95 -22.92 -7.84
C PRO A 94 -4.20 -24.08 -8.80
N GLN A 95 -5.01 -23.87 -9.85
CA GLN A 95 -5.37 -24.89 -10.83
C GLN A 95 -4.33 -25.03 -11.93
N SER A 96 -3.91 -23.92 -12.54
CA SER A 96 -2.98 -23.95 -13.68
C SER A 96 -1.50 -23.87 -13.26
N LYS A 97 -1.20 -23.53 -12.01
CA LYS A 97 0.15 -23.23 -11.51
C LYS A 97 0.86 -22.12 -12.30
N GLN A 98 0.11 -21.30 -13.03
CA GLN A 98 0.62 -20.12 -13.71
C GLN A 98 0.52 -18.91 -12.78
N ILE A 99 1.51 -18.01 -12.88
CA ILE A 99 1.43 -16.70 -12.24
C ILE A 99 0.43 -15.86 -13.04
N VAL A 100 -0.54 -15.28 -12.34
CA VAL A 100 -1.50 -14.33 -12.88
C VAL A 100 -1.17 -12.97 -12.28
N GLU A 101 -1.12 -11.96 -13.13
CA GLU A 101 -0.92 -10.57 -12.73
C GLU A 101 -2.20 -9.78 -12.95
N ILE A 102 -2.62 -9.05 -11.93
CA ILE A 102 -3.75 -8.12 -12.01
C ILE A 102 -3.18 -6.71 -11.88
N ASN A 103 -3.43 -5.90 -12.90
CA ASN A 103 -3.11 -4.48 -12.91
C ASN A 103 -4.35 -3.68 -12.48
N MET A 104 -4.11 -2.71 -11.60
CA MET A 104 -5.11 -1.83 -11.01
C MET A 104 -4.55 -0.41 -10.95
N ARG A 105 -5.42 0.56 -10.68
CA ARG A 105 -5.03 1.95 -10.47
C ARG A 105 -5.28 2.34 -9.03
N THR A 106 -4.49 3.27 -8.53
CA THR A 106 -4.68 3.86 -7.21
C THR A 106 -5.05 5.33 -7.31
N PHE A 107 -5.89 5.80 -6.39
CA PHE A 107 -6.23 7.21 -6.27
C PHE A 107 -6.01 7.67 -4.83
N CYS A 108 -5.09 8.61 -4.62
CA CYS A 108 -4.77 9.10 -3.28
C CYS A 108 -5.79 10.13 -2.79
N LYS A 109 -6.33 9.92 -1.59
CA LYS A 109 -7.15 10.92 -0.88
C LYS A 109 -6.31 11.78 0.05
N ALA A 110 -5.33 11.19 0.73
CA ALA A 110 -4.45 11.91 1.64
C ALA A 110 -3.09 11.25 1.73
N MET A 111 -2.06 12.09 1.78
CA MET A 111 -0.67 11.70 2.00
C MET A 111 -0.07 12.66 3.02
N VAL A 112 0.23 12.16 4.21
CA VAL A 112 0.81 12.92 5.31
C VAL A 112 2.17 12.33 5.65
N LYS A 113 3.20 13.19 5.67
CA LYS A 113 4.58 12.82 5.95
C LYS A 113 5.09 13.69 7.09
N GLU A 114 5.43 13.04 8.19
CA GLU A 114 6.05 13.62 9.36
C GLU A 114 7.41 12.95 9.58
N GLU A 115 8.25 13.51 10.44
CA GLU A 115 9.65 13.08 10.63
C GLU A 115 9.80 11.56 10.86
N ASN A 116 8.88 10.97 11.62
CA ASN A 116 8.86 9.56 11.98
C ASN A 116 7.50 8.90 11.76
N SER A 117 6.61 9.50 10.97
CA SER A 117 5.33 8.89 10.65
C SER A 117 4.90 9.19 9.22
N TYR A 118 4.30 8.20 8.57
CA TYR A 118 3.76 8.32 7.22
C TYR A 118 2.36 7.75 7.22
N LYS A 119 1.40 8.52 6.69
CA LYS A 119 0.02 8.09 6.50
C LYS A 119 -0.37 8.26 5.04
N PHE A 120 -0.88 7.19 4.43
CA PHE A 120 -1.39 7.18 3.07
C PHE A 120 -2.81 6.62 3.08
N ASN A 121 -3.75 7.43 2.61
CA ASN A 121 -5.14 7.03 2.41
C ASN A 121 -5.43 7.06 0.91
N TYR A 122 -5.79 5.92 0.34
CA TYR A 122 -5.96 5.78 -1.10
C TYR A 122 -6.99 4.72 -1.44
N PHE A 123 -7.63 4.88 -2.60
CA PHE A 123 -8.50 3.88 -3.18
C PHE A 123 -7.74 3.03 -4.17
N ILE A 124 -8.18 1.80 -4.34
CA ILE A 124 -7.83 0.93 -5.47
C ILE A 124 -9.06 0.81 -6.37
N CYS A 125 -8.86 1.03 -7.67
CA CYS A 125 -9.86 0.89 -8.71
C CYS A 125 -9.34 -0.07 -9.78
N SER A 126 -10.23 -0.58 -10.62
CA SER A 126 -9.82 -1.37 -11.77
C SER A 126 -9.02 -0.52 -12.80
N GLU A 127 -8.37 -1.20 -13.74
CA GLU A 127 -7.65 -0.51 -14.82
C GLU A 127 -8.58 0.29 -15.74
N THR A 128 -9.84 -0.14 -15.91
CA THR A 128 -10.78 0.44 -16.90
C THR A 128 -11.95 1.22 -16.32
N ASP A 129 -12.20 1.10 -15.01
CA ASP A 129 -13.26 1.79 -14.28
C ASP A 129 -12.66 2.55 -13.09
N ASP A 130 -13.06 3.81 -12.94
CA ASP A 130 -12.64 4.70 -11.87
C ASP A 130 -13.40 4.43 -10.56
N LYS A 131 -14.44 3.59 -10.58
CA LYS A 131 -15.15 3.20 -9.36
C LYS A 131 -14.22 2.43 -8.41
N PRO A 132 -14.02 2.91 -7.16
CA PRO A 132 -13.22 2.19 -6.17
C PRO A 132 -13.81 0.83 -5.82
N ILE A 133 -12.91 -0.13 -5.63
CA ILE A 133 -13.19 -1.48 -5.16
C ILE A 133 -12.88 -1.58 -3.66
N SER A 134 -11.81 -0.90 -3.23
CA SER A 134 -11.36 -0.90 -1.84
C SER A 134 -10.76 0.45 -1.46
N TYR A 135 -10.95 0.83 -0.21
CA TYR A 135 -10.26 1.92 0.46
C TYR A 135 -9.17 1.37 1.37
N LEU A 136 -7.98 1.97 1.33
CA LEU A 136 -6.82 1.55 2.09
C LEU A 136 -6.26 2.70 2.93
N GLU A 137 -5.97 2.40 4.19
CA GLU A 137 -5.23 3.28 5.10
C GLU A 137 -3.92 2.61 5.51
N LEU A 138 -2.80 3.12 5.01
CA LEU A 138 -1.46 2.71 5.40
C LEU A 138 -0.89 3.71 6.40
N ASN A 139 -0.59 3.23 7.60
CA ASN A 139 -0.02 4.01 8.70
C ASN A 139 1.31 3.39 9.13
N LEU A 140 2.38 4.17 9.01
CA LEU A 140 3.73 3.80 9.40
C LEU A 140 4.18 4.72 10.53
N LYS A 141 4.72 4.14 11.60
CA LYS A 141 5.42 4.88 12.66
C LYS A 141 6.80 4.29 12.87
N ILE A 142 7.82 5.14 12.93
CA ILE A 142 9.21 4.74 13.16
C ILE A 142 9.56 5.05 14.61
N SER A 143 10.15 4.08 15.29
CA SER A 143 10.68 4.23 16.66
C SER A 143 12.15 3.86 16.71
N GLU A 144 12.91 4.50 17.59
CA GLU A 144 14.34 4.23 17.80
C GLU A 144 14.60 2.92 18.56
#